data_AF-A0A132PGA8-F1
#
_entry.id   AF-A0A132PGA8-F1
#
_cell.length_a   1.000
_cell.length_b   1.000
_cell.length_c   1.000
_cell.angle_alpha   90.00
_cell.angle_beta   90.00
_cell.angle_gamma   90.00
#
_symmetry.space_group_name_H-M   'P 1'
#
loop_
_entity.id
_entity.type
_entity.pdbx_description
1 polymer ?
#
loop_
_entity_poly.entity_id
_entity_poly.type
_entity_poly.pdbx_seq_one_letter_code
_entity_poly.pdbx_strand_id
1 'polypeptide(L)' 'MRCRKRDAVTARRQIEGIDVPVVPAGSRGTVLTTTMLGRPKRVFFAVSDGWGLKRFQVTVRPGDVQVADQP' A
#
# COMPACT_ATOMS: atom_id res chain seq x y z
N MET A 1 -12.34 -1.49 -7.70
CA MET A 1 -12.05 -1.16 -6.28
C MET A 1 -12.16 0.34 -6.08
N ARG A 2 -12.99 0.77 -5.13
CA ARG A 2 -13.15 2.18 -4.75
C ARG A 2 -12.75 2.32 -3.27
N CYS A 3 -11.66 3.02 -3.01
CA CYS A 3 -11.14 3.31 -1.69
C CYS A 3 -11.33 4.79 -1.37
N ARG A 4 -11.19 5.13 -0.10
CA ARG A 4 -11.10 6.46 0.45
C ARG A 4 -9.79 6.60 1.21
N LYS A 5 -9.41 7.84 1.51
CA LYS A 5 -8.31 8.12 2.43
C LYS A 5 -8.61 7.45 3.78
N ARG A 6 -7.59 6.84 4.38
CA ARG A 6 -7.59 6.01 5.60
C ARG A 6 -8.10 4.57 5.45
N ASP A 7 -8.57 4.16 4.27
CA ASP A 7 -8.93 2.76 4.05
C ASP A 7 -7.71 1.85 4.17
N ALA A 8 -7.93 0.66 4.72
CA ALA A 8 -6.92 -0.39 4.79
C ALA A 8 -6.84 -1.14 3.45
N VAL A 9 -5.62 -1.37 2.99
CA VAL A 9 -5.33 -2.14 1.79
C VAL A 9 -4.21 -3.14 2.07
N THR A 10 -4.12 -4.16 1.23
CA THR A 10 -3.06 -5.16 1.26
C THR A 10 -2.34 -5.17 -0.08
N ALA A 11 -1.02 -5.22 -0.07
CA ALA A 11 -0.22 -5.40 -1.28
C ALA A 11 -0.52 -6.78 -1.88
N ARG A 12 -0.94 -6.82 -3.15
CA ARG A 12 -1.25 -8.07 -3.88
C ARG A 12 -0.01 -8.77 -4.39
N ARG A 13 1.05 -7.98 -4.63
CA ARG A 13 2.35 -8.42 -5.14
C ARG A 13 3.44 -7.63 -4.46
N GLN A 14 4.68 -8.05 -4.67
CA GLN A 14 5.84 -7.24 -4.30
C GLN A 14 5.80 -5.91 -5.06
N ILE A 15 5.96 -4.81 -4.33
CA ILE A 15 6.04 -3.46 -4.90
C ILE A 15 7.47 -2.98 -4.70
N GLU A 16 8.14 -2.65 -5.78
CA GLU A 16 9.50 -2.15 -5.82
C GLU A 16 9.63 -1.09 -6.90
N GLY A 17 10.63 -0.23 -6.78
CA GLY A 17 10.90 0.85 -7.72
C GLY A 17 12.13 1.63 -7.32
N ILE A 18 12.60 2.50 -8.22
CA ILE A 18 13.86 3.25 -8.05
C ILE A 18 13.91 4.01 -6.72
N ASP A 19 12.79 4.58 -6.27
CA ASP A 19 12.68 5.34 -5.01
C ASP A 19 11.71 4.71 -4.01
N VAL A 20 11.40 3.42 -4.17
CA VAL A 20 10.40 2.72 -3.36
C VAL A 20 11.08 1.56 -2.62
N PRO A 21 11.13 1.60 -1.28
CA PRO A 21 11.56 0.45 -0.51
C PRO A 21 10.68 -0.76 -0.84
N VAL A 22 11.29 -1.94 -0.93
CA VAL A 22 10.58 -3.18 -1.27
C VAL A 22 9.43 -3.42 -0.28
N VAL A 23 8.21 -3.48 -0.79
CA VAL A 23 7.01 -3.88 -0.05
C VAL A 23 6.68 -5.32 -0.41
N PRO A 24 6.80 -6.28 0.51
CA PRO A 24 6.39 -7.66 0.26
C PRO A 24 4.90 -7.77 -0.05
N ALA A 25 4.53 -8.76 -0.87
CA ALA A 25 3.13 -9.15 -1.03
C ALA A 25 2.53 -9.51 0.35
N GLY A 26 1.26 -9.18 0.57
CA GLY A 26 0.59 -9.37 1.86
C GLY A 26 0.80 -8.23 2.86
N SER A 27 1.69 -7.27 2.59
CA SER A 27 1.89 -6.12 3.47
C SER A 27 0.62 -5.28 3.59
N ARG A 28 0.20 -4.99 4.83
CA ARG A 28 -0.92 -4.07 5.09
C ARG A 28 -0.45 -2.63 4.96
N GLY A 29 -1.30 -1.80 4.39
CA GLY A 29 -1.07 -0.37 4.26
C GLY A 29 -2.35 0.43 4.39
N THR A 30 -2.18 1.74 4.55
CA THR A 30 -3.28 2.70 4.71
C THR A 30 -3.28 3.69 3.55
N VAL A 31 -4.41 3.84 2.88
CA VAL A 31 -4.54 4.76 1.75
C VAL A 31 -4.37 6.21 2.23
N LEU A 32 -3.39 6.92 1.68
CA LEU A 32 -3.17 8.34 1.95
C LEU A 32 -3.91 9.23 0.96
N THR A 33 -3.87 8.85 -0.32
CA THR A 33 -4.54 9.57 -1.40
C THR A 33 -5.11 8.61 -2.42
N THR A 34 -6.20 9.02 -3.05
CA THR A 34 -6.84 8.31 -4.15
C THR A 34 -6.83 9.17 -5.40
N THR A 35 -7.03 8.55 -6.56
CA THR A 35 -7.45 9.25 -7.77
C THR A 35 -8.90 9.75 -7.62
N MET A 36 -9.35 10.61 -8.53
CA MET A 36 -10.75 11.07 -8.58
C MET A 36 -11.75 9.91 -8.70
N LEU A 37 -11.35 8.80 -9.34
CA LEU A 37 -12.15 7.59 -9.48
C LEU A 37 -12.11 6.68 -8.24
N GLY A 38 -11.49 7.14 -7.13
CA GLY A 38 -11.38 6.38 -5.89
C GLY A 38 -10.39 5.21 -5.95
N ARG A 39 -9.43 5.21 -6.88
CA ARG A 39 -8.36 4.19 -6.88
C ARG A 39 -7.23 4.65 -5.95
N PRO A 40 -6.62 3.79 -5.12
CA PRO A 40 -5.45 4.17 -4.34
C PRO A 40 -4.35 4.72 -5.24
N LYS A 41 -3.76 5.84 -4.83
CA LYS A 41 -2.65 6.49 -5.53
C LYS A 41 -1.39 6.47 -4.67
N ARG A 42 -1.51 6.83 -3.40
CA ARG A 42 -0.43 6.68 -2.40
C ARG A 42 -0.92 5.91 -1.20
N VAL A 43 -0.10 4.99 -0.72
CA VAL A 43 -0.37 4.13 0.43
C VAL A 43 0.80 4.26 1.40
N PHE A 44 0.49 4.38 2.68
CA PHE A 44 1.45 4.26 3.75
C PHE A 44 1.61 2.79 4.12
N PHE A 45 2.81 2.24 3.99
CA PHE A 45 3.12 0.89 4.42
C PHE A 45 3.96 0.91 5.69
N ALA A 46 3.70 -0.08 6.55
CA ALA A 46 4.54 -0.41 7.69
C ALA A 46 5.05 -1.84 7.46
N VAL A 47 6.33 -1.98 7.12
CA VAL A 47 6.96 -3.26 6.83
C VAL A 47 8.01 -3.53 7.90
N SER A 48 7.87 -4.65 8.60
CA SER A 48 8.92 -5.12 9.51
C SER A 48 9.92 -5.94 8.70
N ASP A 49 11.18 -5.52 8.72
CA ASP A 49 12.28 -6.34 8.22
C ASP A 49 13.16 -6.80 9.39
N GLY A 50 14.24 -7.54 9.08
CA GLY A 50 15.20 -8.03 10.08
C GLY A 50 15.94 -6.93 10.87
N TRP A 51 15.74 -5.65 10.51
CA TRP A 51 16.36 -4.48 11.15
C TRP A 51 15.33 -3.61 11.88
N GLY A 52 14.04 -3.95 11.81
CA GLY A 52 12.96 -3.29 12.54
C GLY A 52 11.79 -2.85 11.65
N LEU A 53 10.85 -2.12 12.27
CA LEU A 53 9.67 -1.62 11.58
C LEU A 53 9.99 -0.36 10.76
N LYS A 54 9.93 -0.47 9.44
CA LYS A 54 10.07 0.65 8.51
C LYS A 54 8.71 1.16 8.05
N ARG A 55 8.62 2.48 7.93
CA ARG A 55 7.38 3.20 7.59
C ARG A 55 7.65 4.13 6.42
N PHE A 56 6.90 3.99 5.33
CA PHE A 56 7.15 4.78 4.13
C PHE A 56 5.90 4.92 3.27
N GLN A 57 5.90 5.93 2.40
CA GLN A 57 4.80 6.23 1.49
C GLN A 57 5.14 5.75 0.09
N VAL A 58 4.28 4.92 -0.47
CA VAL A 58 4.49 4.30 -1.78
C VAL A 58 3.42 4.76 -2.75
N THR A 59 3.84 5.18 -3.94
CA THR A 59 2.93 5.37 -5.07
C THR A 59 2.58 3.99 -5.63
N VAL A 60 1.29 3.67 -5.67
CA VAL A 60 0.81 2.35 -6.10
C VAL A 60 0.09 2.44 -7.44
N ARG A 61 0.22 1.40 -8.26
CA ARG A 61 -0.49 1.25 -9.54
C ARG A 61 -1.82 0.51 -9.32
N PRO A 62 -2.78 0.65 -10.26
CA PRO A 62 -3.95 -0.22 -10.26
C PRO A 62 -3.53 -1.69 -10.26
N GLY A 63 -4.00 -2.46 -9.29
CA GLY A 63 -3.68 -3.87 -9.13
C GLY A 63 -2.51 -4.19 -8.19
N ASP A 64 -1.71 -3.21 -7.77
CA ASP A 64 -0.66 -3.43 -6.75
C ASP A 64 -1.26 -3.74 -5.38
N VAL A 65 -2.44 -3.18 -5.09
CA VAL A 65 -3.13 -3.31 -3.81
C VAL A 65 -4.57 -3.73 -3.99
N GLN A 66 -5.11 -4.42 -2.99
CA GLN A 66 -6.53 -4.74 -2.83
C GLN A 66 -7.05 -4.21 -1.50
N VAL A 67 -8.38 -4.05 -1.36
CA VAL A 67 -8.98 -3.75 -0.06
C VAL A 67 -8.58 -4.88 0.89
N ALA A 68 -8.09 -4.51 2.07
CA ALA A 68 -7.84 -5.50 3.09
C ALA A 68 -9.21 -5.97 3.59
N ASP A 69 -9.47 -7.28 3.57
CA ASP A 69 -10.62 -7.80 4.31
C ASP A 69 -10.47 -7.33 5.77
N GLN A 70 -11.48 -6.60 6.24
CA GLN A 70 -11.64 -6.40 7.67
C GLN A 70 -12.04 -7.76 8.26
N PRO A 71 -11.38 -8.23 9.32
CA PRO A 71 -11.87 -9.39 10.04
C PRO A 71 -13.29 -9.15 10.57
#